data_AF-S5MNH2-F1
#
_entry.id   AF-S5MNH2-F1
#
_cell.length_a   1.000
_cell.length_b   1.000
_cell.length_c   1.000
_cell.angle_alpha   90.00
_cell.angle_beta   90.00
_cell.angle_gamma   90.00
#
_symmetry.space_group_name_H-M   'P 1'
#
loop_
_entity.id
_entity.type
_entity.pdbx_description
1 polymer ?
#
loop_
_entity_poly.entity_id
_entity_poly.type
_entity_poly.pdbx_seq_one_letter_code
_entity_poly.pdbx_strand_id
1 'polypeptide(L)'
;KVSIQGNPVSIMVEKAINGEKLKHLIVTPSGCGEQNMIGMTPTVIAVHYLDSTNQWESLGVDRRSESITLIRKGYTQQLAFRKEDSSYAAFTNRQSSTWLTAYVAKVFAMAIKIVDIEPEVVCGAVKWLILEKQKPDGIFQEDAPVIHKEMVGGYEGAEPEVSLTAFVLIALQEARQICKDHVKSLDGSIAKASDYLSRRYLSLARPYTVALTSYALALSGKLDSEKFLMKKSKEGNRWVERNSHTYNIEGTSYALLALLQMEKMELTGAVVQWLSQQNYFGGGYGSTQATIMVFQALAQYQVSMPRQQKLNLDVSVLLPRRANAITYRIENNN
;
A
#
# COMPACT_ATOMS: atom_id res chain seq x y z
N LYS A 1 -31.54 15.95 -8.14
CA LYS A 1 -31.66 14.54 -7.72
C LYS A 1 -31.08 14.44 -6.32
N VAL A 2 -31.83 14.01 -5.31
CA VAL A 2 -31.35 13.88 -3.92
C VAL A 2 -30.98 12.41 -3.72
N SER A 3 -29.79 12.13 -3.17
CA SER A 3 -29.30 10.78 -2.86
C SER A 3 -28.94 10.72 -1.39
N ILE A 4 -29.45 9.72 -0.67
CA ILE A 4 -29.27 9.56 0.78
C ILE A 4 -28.60 8.21 1.01
N GLN A 5 -27.53 8.17 1.81
CA GLN A 5 -26.74 6.97 2.10
C GLN A 5 -26.33 7.00 3.56
N GLY A 6 -26.49 5.88 4.28
CA GLY A 6 -26.31 5.88 5.73
C GLY A 6 -24.86 5.74 6.21
N ASN A 7 -23.99 5.14 5.41
CA ASN A 7 -22.53 5.28 5.57
C ASN A 7 -21.90 5.52 4.21
N PRO A 8 -21.88 6.77 3.73
CA PRO A 8 -21.43 7.07 2.38
C PRO A 8 -19.96 6.65 2.20
N VAL A 9 -19.12 6.73 3.23
CA VAL A 9 -17.68 6.42 3.11
C VAL A 9 -17.42 4.92 3.05
N SER A 10 -17.98 4.10 3.94
CA SER A 10 -17.82 2.64 3.89
C SER A 10 -18.41 2.05 2.60
N ILE A 11 -19.60 2.52 2.20
CA ILE A 11 -20.23 2.11 0.92
C ILE A 11 -19.40 2.61 -0.27
N MET A 12 -18.79 3.80 -0.20
CA MET A 12 -17.88 4.30 -1.24
C MET A 12 -16.63 3.42 -1.36
N VAL A 13 -16.04 3.00 -0.24
CA VAL A 13 -14.87 2.10 -0.23
C VAL A 13 -15.24 0.74 -0.83
N GLU A 14 -16.34 0.15 -0.38
CA GLU A 14 -16.82 -1.14 -0.88
C GLU A 14 -17.18 -1.08 -2.38
N LYS A 15 -17.76 0.04 -2.86
CA LYS A 15 -18.01 0.25 -4.29
C LYS A 15 -16.75 0.58 -5.09
N ALA A 16 -15.77 1.24 -4.48
CA ALA A 16 -14.49 1.54 -5.11
C ALA A 16 -13.64 0.27 -5.26
N ILE A 17 -13.80 -0.70 -4.37
CA ILE A 17 -12.98 -1.93 -4.32
C ILE A 17 -13.88 -3.18 -4.32
N ASN A 18 -14.96 -3.15 -5.08
CA ASN A 18 -15.78 -4.35 -5.28
C ASN A 18 -14.92 -5.41 -5.98
N GLY A 19 -15.04 -6.68 -5.58
CA GLY A 19 -14.41 -7.82 -6.24
C GLY A 19 -14.50 -7.80 -7.77
N GLU A 20 -15.66 -7.43 -8.35
CA GLU A 20 -15.81 -7.32 -9.82
C GLU A 20 -14.86 -6.28 -10.45
N LYS A 21 -14.54 -5.23 -9.70
CA LYS A 21 -13.54 -4.21 -10.09
C LYS A 21 -12.11 -4.60 -9.72
N LEU A 22 -11.88 -5.70 -9.00
CA LEU A 22 -10.56 -6.26 -8.72
C LEU A 22 -10.20 -7.38 -9.70
N LYS A 23 -11.19 -7.93 -10.40
CA LYS A 23 -11.02 -9.06 -11.33
C LYS A 23 -9.94 -8.82 -12.39
N HIS A 24 -9.81 -7.61 -12.91
CA HIS A 24 -8.82 -7.29 -13.94
C HIS A 24 -7.39 -7.10 -13.38
N LEU A 25 -7.23 -7.07 -12.05
CA LEU A 25 -5.92 -7.12 -11.38
C LEU A 25 -5.40 -8.55 -11.24
N ILE A 26 -6.28 -9.54 -11.35
CA ILE A 26 -5.91 -10.95 -11.38
C ILE A 26 -5.35 -11.25 -12.78
N VAL A 27 -4.05 -11.07 -12.92
CA VAL A 27 -3.33 -11.21 -14.18
C VAL A 27 -2.27 -12.30 -14.06
N THR A 28 -1.95 -12.92 -15.19
CA THR A 28 -0.86 -13.90 -15.23
C THR A 28 0.47 -13.15 -15.20
N PRO A 29 1.31 -13.36 -14.17
CA PRO A 29 2.63 -12.75 -14.12
C PRO A 29 3.53 -13.35 -15.22
N SER A 30 4.40 -12.52 -15.80
CA SER A 30 5.28 -12.91 -16.90
C SER A 30 6.47 -11.94 -17.01
N GLY A 31 7.41 -12.24 -17.91
CA GLY A 31 8.53 -11.34 -18.21
C GLY A 31 9.69 -11.44 -17.22
N CYS A 32 10.47 -10.35 -17.17
CA CYS A 32 11.66 -10.22 -16.33
C CYS A 32 11.30 -10.01 -14.83
N GLY A 33 12.30 -9.96 -13.94
CA GLY A 33 12.06 -9.85 -12.48
C GLY A 33 11.23 -8.63 -12.06
N GLU A 34 11.24 -7.56 -12.87
CA GLU A 34 10.40 -6.37 -12.67
C GLU A 34 8.97 -6.60 -13.17
N GLN A 35 8.81 -7.04 -14.43
CA GLN A 35 7.51 -7.29 -15.07
C GLN A 35 6.71 -8.38 -14.35
N ASN A 36 7.40 -9.39 -13.84
CA ASN A 36 6.78 -10.47 -13.07
C ASN A 36 6.14 -9.90 -11.80
N MET A 37 6.82 -9.00 -11.10
CA MET A 37 6.26 -8.30 -9.93
C MET A 37 5.14 -7.32 -10.31
N ILE A 38 5.19 -6.68 -11.47
CA ILE A 38 4.06 -5.86 -11.97
C ILE A 38 2.79 -6.71 -12.09
N GLY A 39 2.90 -7.96 -12.58
CA GLY A 39 1.76 -8.87 -12.71
C GLY A 39 1.34 -9.56 -11.41
N MET A 40 2.29 -9.96 -10.57
CA MET A 40 2.01 -10.73 -9.36
C MET A 40 1.38 -9.86 -8.26
N THR A 41 1.91 -8.65 -8.05
CA THR A 41 1.52 -7.87 -6.86
C THR A 41 0.04 -7.48 -6.83
N PRO A 42 -0.60 -7.04 -7.93
CA PRO A 42 -2.03 -6.75 -7.90
C PRO A 42 -2.89 -7.95 -7.49
N THR A 43 -2.50 -9.16 -7.91
CA THR A 43 -3.17 -10.41 -7.51
C THR A 43 -3.00 -10.68 -6.01
N VAL A 44 -1.79 -10.51 -5.46
CA VAL A 44 -1.51 -10.68 -4.02
C VAL A 44 -2.37 -9.72 -3.18
N ILE A 45 -2.45 -8.45 -3.59
CA ILE A 45 -3.21 -7.42 -2.87
C ILE A 45 -4.72 -7.70 -2.94
N ALA A 46 -5.22 -8.07 -4.12
CA ALA A 46 -6.63 -8.44 -4.29
C ALA A 46 -7.00 -9.62 -3.39
N VAL A 47 -6.17 -10.68 -3.35
CA VAL A 47 -6.42 -11.84 -2.48
C VAL A 47 -6.36 -11.44 -1.01
N HIS A 48 -5.33 -10.70 -0.59
CA HIS A 48 -5.21 -10.22 0.79
C HIS A 48 -6.44 -9.42 1.23
N TYR A 49 -6.96 -8.56 0.36
CA TYR A 49 -8.18 -7.79 0.61
C TYR A 49 -9.41 -8.67 0.74
N LEU A 50 -9.65 -9.54 -0.24
CA LEU A 50 -10.84 -10.39 -0.29
C LEU A 50 -10.86 -11.39 0.87
N ASP A 51 -9.69 -11.90 1.28
CA ASP A 51 -9.52 -12.72 2.48
C ASP A 51 -9.83 -11.92 3.75
N SER A 52 -9.32 -10.69 3.86
CA SER A 52 -9.53 -9.85 5.06
C SER A 52 -10.97 -9.35 5.21
N THR A 53 -11.71 -9.23 4.10
CA THR A 53 -13.07 -8.68 4.07
C THR A 53 -14.17 -9.73 3.91
N ASN A 54 -13.81 -10.99 3.67
CA ASN A 54 -14.72 -12.10 3.36
C ASN A 54 -15.63 -11.82 2.14
N GLN A 55 -15.09 -11.22 1.08
CA GLN A 55 -15.87 -10.81 -0.11
C GLN A 55 -15.79 -11.79 -1.29
N TRP A 56 -15.21 -12.97 -1.10
CA TRP A 56 -15.05 -13.97 -2.17
C TRP A 56 -16.37 -14.46 -2.79
N GLU A 57 -17.45 -14.50 -2.02
CA GLU A 57 -18.77 -14.96 -2.50
C GLU A 57 -19.28 -14.13 -3.68
N SER A 58 -18.90 -12.85 -3.75
CA SER A 58 -19.30 -11.94 -4.84
C SER A 58 -18.63 -12.24 -6.19
N LEU A 59 -17.53 -13.00 -6.20
CA LEU A 59 -16.67 -13.23 -7.36
C LEU A 59 -16.80 -14.63 -7.98
N GLY A 60 -17.37 -15.57 -7.24
CA GLY A 60 -17.52 -16.98 -7.61
C GLY A 60 -16.59 -17.92 -6.84
N VAL A 61 -17.00 -19.18 -6.71
CA VAL A 61 -16.41 -20.18 -5.79
C VAL A 61 -14.93 -20.50 -6.10
N ASP A 62 -14.54 -20.54 -7.38
CA ASP A 62 -13.20 -21.01 -7.79
C ASP A 62 -12.14 -19.89 -7.86
N ARG A 63 -12.55 -18.62 -7.81
CA ARG A 63 -11.66 -17.46 -8.03
C ARG A 63 -10.51 -17.38 -7.05
N ARG A 64 -10.74 -17.80 -5.80
CA ARG A 64 -9.69 -17.82 -4.77
C ARG A 64 -8.60 -18.83 -5.12
N SER A 65 -9.00 -20.03 -5.55
CA SER A 65 -8.07 -21.10 -5.94
C SER A 65 -7.26 -20.73 -7.20
N GLU A 66 -7.91 -20.12 -8.19
CA GLU A 66 -7.24 -19.59 -9.39
C GLU A 66 -6.20 -18.54 -9.03
N SER A 67 -6.56 -17.59 -8.17
CA SER A 67 -5.68 -16.51 -7.74
C SER A 67 -4.46 -17.03 -6.97
N ILE A 68 -4.64 -18.01 -6.08
CA ILE A 68 -3.54 -18.70 -5.39
C ILE A 68 -2.59 -19.37 -6.38
N THR A 69 -3.13 -20.01 -7.43
CA THR A 69 -2.32 -20.64 -8.47
C THR A 69 -1.48 -19.62 -9.24
N LEU A 70 -2.04 -18.45 -9.54
CA LEU A 70 -1.32 -17.34 -10.18
C LEU A 70 -0.22 -16.76 -9.28
N ILE A 71 -0.48 -16.61 -7.98
CA ILE A 71 0.52 -16.15 -7.01
C ILE A 71 1.67 -17.16 -6.92
N ARG A 72 1.39 -18.47 -6.85
CA ARG A 72 2.43 -19.52 -6.86
C ARG A 72 3.27 -19.46 -8.13
N LYS A 73 2.62 -19.31 -9.29
CA LYS A 73 3.33 -19.16 -10.57
C LYS A 73 4.25 -17.93 -10.56
N GLY A 74 3.76 -16.78 -10.10
CA GLY A 74 4.55 -15.56 -9.97
C GLY A 74 5.73 -15.70 -9.03
N TYR A 75 5.53 -16.38 -7.89
CA TYR A 75 6.59 -16.71 -6.93
C TYR A 75 7.68 -17.57 -7.58
N THR A 76 7.32 -18.71 -8.19
CA THR A 76 8.29 -19.60 -8.86
C THR A 76 9.05 -18.85 -9.95
N GLN A 77 8.37 -18.01 -10.74
CA GLN A 77 9.03 -17.21 -11.76
C GLN A 77 9.97 -16.14 -11.17
N GLN A 78 9.59 -15.50 -10.06
CA GLN A 78 10.43 -14.49 -9.43
C GLN A 78 11.72 -15.10 -8.85
N LEU A 79 11.67 -16.34 -8.35
CA LEU A 79 12.85 -17.04 -7.87
C LEU A 79 13.93 -17.21 -8.95
N ALA A 80 13.55 -17.27 -10.24
CA ALA A 80 14.51 -17.31 -11.35
C ALA A 80 15.35 -16.02 -11.46
N PHE A 81 14.90 -14.92 -10.84
CA PHE A 81 15.60 -13.63 -10.80
C PHE A 81 16.25 -13.34 -9.43
N ARG A 82 16.17 -14.29 -8.49
CA ARG A 82 16.92 -14.27 -7.23
C ARG A 82 18.36 -14.69 -7.52
N LYS A 83 19.33 -13.92 -7.03
CA LYS A 83 20.75 -14.25 -7.10
C LYS A 83 21.20 -15.08 -5.91
N GLU A 84 22.44 -15.59 -5.98
CA GLU A 84 23.07 -16.38 -4.92
C GLU A 84 23.13 -15.63 -3.57
N ASP A 85 23.34 -14.31 -3.61
CA ASP A 85 23.33 -13.44 -2.42
C ASP A 85 21.92 -13.06 -1.95
N SER A 86 20.87 -13.67 -2.52
CA SER A 86 19.45 -13.42 -2.28
C SER A 86 18.92 -12.05 -2.70
N SER A 87 19.70 -11.29 -3.47
CA SER A 87 19.25 -10.04 -4.07
C SER A 87 18.50 -10.25 -5.38
N TYR A 88 17.75 -9.23 -5.83
CA TYR A 88 16.95 -9.28 -7.05
C TYR A 88 17.37 -8.23 -8.07
N ALA A 89 17.24 -8.59 -9.35
CA ALA A 89 17.47 -7.72 -10.49
C ALA A 89 16.39 -7.99 -11.56
N ALA A 90 16.23 -7.08 -12.53
CA ALA A 90 15.40 -7.36 -13.71
C ALA A 90 15.86 -8.63 -14.43
N PHE A 91 17.19 -8.83 -14.52
CA PHE A 91 17.84 -9.99 -15.09
C PHE A 91 19.05 -10.36 -14.24
N THR A 92 19.34 -11.65 -14.07
CA THR A 92 20.41 -12.14 -13.18
C THR A 92 21.82 -11.68 -13.58
N ASN A 93 22.03 -11.36 -14.86
CA ASN A 93 23.30 -10.83 -15.39
C ASN A 93 23.51 -9.31 -15.13
N ARG A 94 22.50 -8.60 -14.60
CA ARG A 94 22.61 -7.18 -14.24
C ARG A 94 22.95 -7.04 -12.76
N GLN A 95 23.44 -5.88 -12.34
CA GLN A 95 23.55 -5.56 -10.92
C GLN A 95 22.17 -5.55 -10.24
N SER A 96 22.15 -5.87 -8.95
CA SER A 96 20.92 -5.98 -8.17
C SER A 96 20.41 -4.61 -7.75
N SER A 97 19.10 -4.42 -7.84
CA SER A 97 18.45 -3.17 -7.43
C SER A 97 18.09 -3.25 -5.96
N THR A 98 18.46 -2.22 -5.19
CA THR A 98 18.04 -2.07 -3.79
C THR A 98 16.52 -1.93 -3.71
N TRP A 99 15.95 -1.09 -4.56
CA TRP A 99 14.52 -0.85 -4.62
C TRP A 99 13.74 -2.13 -4.96
N LEU A 100 14.16 -2.86 -6.02
CA LEU A 100 13.47 -4.10 -6.41
C LEU A 100 13.58 -5.16 -5.33
N THR A 101 14.76 -5.32 -4.72
CA THR A 101 14.96 -6.32 -3.65
C THR A 101 14.07 -6.03 -2.44
N ALA A 102 13.97 -4.77 -2.02
CA ALA A 102 13.05 -4.36 -0.95
C ALA A 102 11.58 -4.57 -1.34
N TYR A 103 11.22 -4.26 -2.59
CA TYR A 103 9.86 -4.45 -3.07
C TYR A 103 9.45 -5.94 -3.11
N VAL A 104 10.33 -6.81 -3.60
CA VAL A 104 10.09 -8.27 -3.60
C VAL A 104 9.95 -8.79 -2.17
N ALA A 105 10.84 -8.38 -1.25
CA ALA A 105 10.76 -8.76 0.15
C ALA A 105 9.43 -8.34 0.79
N LYS A 106 8.96 -7.11 0.54
CA LYS A 106 7.66 -6.62 1.01
C LYS A 106 6.52 -7.48 0.49
N VAL A 107 6.44 -7.70 -0.82
CA VAL A 107 5.33 -8.44 -1.44
C VAL A 107 5.31 -9.91 -1.02
N PHE A 108 6.48 -10.54 -0.88
CA PHE A 108 6.57 -11.91 -0.39
C PHE A 108 6.21 -12.03 1.10
N ALA A 109 6.60 -11.05 1.92
CA ALA A 109 6.16 -11.00 3.32
C ALA A 109 4.63 -10.89 3.44
N MET A 110 3.97 -10.18 2.52
CA MET A 110 2.50 -10.15 2.46
C MET A 110 1.93 -11.48 1.95
N ALA A 111 2.55 -12.08 0.92
CA ALA A 111 2.06 -13.28 0.25
C ALA A 111 2.22 -14.57 1.08
N ILE A 112 3.11 -14.60 2.09
CA ILE A 112 3.33 -15.79 2.94
C ILE A 112 2.07 -16.24 3.70
N LYS A 113 1.12 -15.32 3.91
CA LYS A 113 -0.19 -15.63 4.53
C LYS A 113 -1.17 -16.31 3.57
N ILE A 114 -0.86 -16.29 2.27
CA ILE A 114 -1.74 -16.76 1.17
C ILE A 114 -1.19 -18.03 0.54
N VAL A 115 0.12 -18.07 0.29
CA VAL A 115 0.83 -19.20 -0.31
C VAL A 115 2.08 -19.53 0.52
N ASP A 116 2.51 -20.78 0.45
CA ASP A 116 3.72 -21.23 1.14
C ASP A 116 4.96 -20.62 0.46
N ILE A 117 5.70 -19.81 1.23
CA ILE A 117 6.94 -19.14 0.82
C ILE A 117 7.98 -19.45 1.88
N GLU A 118 9.15 -19.95 1.45
CA GLU A 118 10.24 -20.25 2.36
C GLU A 118 10.73 -18.97 3.08
N PRO A 119 10.82 -18.95 4.42
CA PRO A 119 11.24 -17.76 5.16
C PRO A 119 12.60 -17.20 4.70
N GLU A 120 13.52 -18.07 4.29
CA GLU A 120 14.85 -17.68 3.80
C GLU A 120 14.80 -16.84 2.51
N VAL A 121 13.74 -16.96 1.70
CA VAL A 121 13.58 -16.13 0.49
C VAL A 121 13.37 -14.67 0.87
N VAL A 122 12.57 -14.42 1.92
CA VAL A 122 12.31 -13.08 2.45
C VAL A 122 13.50 -12.60 3.27
N CYS A 123 13.99 -13.44 4.19
CA CYS A 123 15.01 -13.05 5.15
C CYS A 123 16.40 -12.92 4.52
N GLY A 124 16.71 -13.69 3.48
CA GLY A 124 17.92 -13.51 2.68
C GLY A 124 17.93 -12.14 1.99
N ALA A 125 16.82 -11.73 1.37
CA ALA A 125 16.69 -10.40 0.75
C ALA A 125 16.81 -9.27 1.78
N VAL A 126 16.15 -9.42 2.95
CA VAL A 126 16.26 -8.50 4.08
C VAL A 126 17.71 -8.39 4.57
N LYS A 127 18.39 -9.51 4.76
CA LYS A 127 19.78 -9.56 5.20
C LYS A 127 20.69 -8.84 4.21
N TRP A 128 20.53 -9.09 2.91
CA TRP A 128 21.31 -8.43 1.86
C TRP A 128 21.10 -6.91 1.88
N LEU A 129 19.86 -6.42 1.99
CA LEU A 129 19.58 -4.99 2.08
C LEU A 129 20.35 -4.34 3.25
N ILE A 130 20.31 -4.98 4.41
CA ILE A 130 20.94 -4.47 5.63
C ILE A 130 22.47 -4.46 5.52
N LEU A 131 23.06 -5.55 5.03
CA LEU A 131 24.53 -5.71 5.01
C LEU A 131 25.18 -4.95 3.86
N GLU A 132 24.57 -4.96 2.67
CA GLU A 132 25.21 -4.46 1.46
C GLU A 132 24.76 -3.04 1.09
N LYS A 133 23.57 -2.61 1.54
CA LYS A 133 22.94 -1.36 1.06
C LYS A 133 22.68 -0.32 2.14
N GLN A 134 22.73 -0.68 3.43
CA GLN A 134 22.57 0.29 4.50
C GLN A 134 23.91 0.93 4.91
N LYS A 135 23.98 2.26 4.83
CA LYS A 135 25.12 3.04 5.32
C LYS A 135 25.11 3.19 6.85
N PRO A 136 26.24 3.53 7.48
CA PRO A 136 26.33 3.69 8.94
C PRO A 136 25.37 4.73 9.53
N ASP A 137 25.00 5.74 8.74
CA ASP A 137 24.06 6.81 9.10
C ASP A 137 22.59 6.41 8.98
N GLY A 138 22.30 5.21 8.46
CA GLY A 138 20.95 4.64 8.32
C GLY A 138 20.36 4.74 6.92
N ILE A 139 21.03 5.43 5.99
CA ILE A 139 20.58 5.62 4.61
C ILE A 139 20.69 4.30 3.84
N PHE A 140 19.71 3.98 3.00
CA PHE A 140 19.86 2.94 1.98
C PHE A 140 20.28 3.55 0.65
N GLN A 141 21.26 2.93 -0.02
CA GLN A 141 21.74 3.37 -1.33
C GLN A 141 21.19 2.51 -2.47
N GLU A 142 20.94 3.12 -3.62
CA GLU A 142 20.61 2.41 -4.86
C GLU A 142 21.80 2.47 -5.80
N ASP A 143 22.26 1.29 -6.23
CA ASP A 143 23.41 1.16 -7.13
C ASP A 143 22.96 0.84 -8.57
N ALA A 144 21.79 0.22 -8.72
CA ALA A 144 21.27 -0.21 -10.01
C ALA A 144 19.74 -0.01 -10.03
N PRO A 145 19.23 1.19 -10.34
CA PRO A 145 17.80 1.45 -10.35
C PRO A 145 17.07 0.57 -11.36
N VAL A 146 15.78 0.32 -11.09
CA VAL A 146 14.92 -0.47 -11.97
C VAL A 146 14.73 0.16 -13.34
N ILE A 147 14.42 -0.69 -14.32
CA ILE A 147 14.19 -0.30 -15.72
C ILE A 147 12.75 0.23 -15.88
N HIS A 148 11.79 -0.44 -15.26
CA HIS A 148 10.37 -0.09 -15.27
C HIS A 148 10.05 0.99 -14.24
N LYS A 149 10.21 2.26 -14.65
CA LYS A 149 9.98 3.44 -13.79
C LYS A 149 8.57 3.51 -13.22
N GLU A 150 7.58 2.95 -13.91
CA GLU A 150 6.20 2.79 -13.43
C GLU A 150 6.07 1.97 -12.14
N MET A 151 7.10 1.21 -11.78
CA MET A 151 7.16 0.47 -10.53
C MET A 151 7.59 1.33 -9.35
N VAL A 152 8.32 2.41 -9.56
CA VAL A 152 9.01 3.13 -8.46
C VAL A 152 8.11 4.19 -7.81
N GLY A 153 7.03 4.58 -8.48
CA GLY A 153 6.10 5.57 -7.95
C GLY A 153 6.69 6.99 -7.92
N GLY A 154 6.27 7.81 -6.96
CA GLY A 154 6.69 9.22 -6.83
C GLY A 154 8.16 9.46 -6.44
N TYR A 155 8.97 8.40 -6.41
CA TYR A 155 10.39 8.42 -6.09
C TYR A 155 11.23 9.34 -6.98
N GLU A 156 10.96 9.40 -8.29
CA GLU A 156 11.76 10.23 -9.22
C GLU A 156 11.59 11.73 -8.91
N GLY A 157 12.67 12.31 -8.39
CA GLY A 157 12.79 13.73 -8.05
C GLY A 157 12.38 14.10 -6.62
N ALA A 158 11.87 13.15 -5.82
CA ALA A 158 11.40 13.42 -4.46
C ALA A 158 12.41 12.98 -3.43
N GLU A 159 13.44 13.81 -3.19
CA GLU A 159 14.40 13.62 -2.09
C GLU A 159 14.88 12.14 -2.03
N PRO A 160 15.57 11.66 -3.08
CA PRO A 160 15.64 10.23 -3.42
C PRO A 160 16.18 9.35 -2.29
N GLU A 161 17.18 9.82 -1.54
CA GLU A 161 17.72 9.09 -0.39
C GLU A 161 16.67 8.87 0.72
N VAL A 162 15.84 9.88 0.99
CA VAL A 162 14.77 9.81 1.99
C VAL A 162 13.67 8.86 1.50
N SER A 163 13.24 9.01 0.26
CA SER A 163 12.19 8.17 -0.32
C SER A 163 12.62 6.69 -0.39
N LEU A 164 13.84 6.39 -0.83
CA LEU A 164 14.35 5.02 -0.84
C LEU A 164 14.45 4.46 0.58
N THR A 165 15.03 5.21 1.51
CA THR A 165 15.19 4.77 2.91
C THR A 165 13.84 4.51 3.57
N ALA A 166 12.85 5.37 3.36
CA ALA A 166 11.49 5.18 3.85
C ALA A 166 10.82 3.95 3.22
N PHE A 167 10.98 3.75 1.91
CA PHE A 167 10.45 2.59 1.21
C PHE A 167 11.06 1.27 1.72
N VAL A 168 12.39 1.21 1.86
CA VAL A 168 13.09 0.05 2.40
C VAL A 168 12.68 -0.20 3.84
N LEU A 169 12.55 0.86 4.67
CA LEU A 169 12.07 0.72 6.05
C LEU A 169 10.67 0.09 6.13
N ILE A 170 9.75 0.50 5.25
CA ILE A 170 8.42 -0.13 5.17
C ILE A 170 8.53 -1.62 4.82
N ALA A 171 9.38 -1.98 3.86
CA ALA A 171 9.60 -3.39 3.50
C ALA A 171 10.18 -4.21 4.66
N LEU A 172 11.16 -3.65 5.39
CA LEU A 172 11.75 -4.28 6.57
C LEU A 172 10.72 -4.47 7.69
N GLN A 173 9.82 -3.50 7.89
CA GLN A 173 8.74 -3.61 8.88
C GLN A 173 7.72 -4.68 8.50
N GLU A 174 7.33 -4.77 7.23
CA GLU A 174 6.43 -5.82 6.74
C GLU A 174 7.01 -7.22 6.95
N ALA A 175 8.31 -7.39 6.68
CA ALA A 175 9.02 -8.65 6.87
C ALA A 175 9.44 -8.93 8.33
N ARG A 176 9.21 -7.99 9.26
CA ARG A 176 9.81 -8.03 10.60
C ARG A 176 9.44 -9.29 11.38
N GLN A 177 8.17 -9.67 11.37
CA GLN A 177 7.70 -10.83 12.14
C GLN A 177 8.26 -12.16 11.59
N ILE A 178 8.55 -12.22 10.30
CA ILE A 178 9.09 -13.41 9.63
C ILE A 178 10.59 -13.53 9.91
N CYS A 179 11.29 -12.40 9.90
CA CYS A 179 12.76 -12.36 9.88
C CYS A 179 13.41 -12.00 11.21
N LYS A 180 12.65 -11.70 12.27
CA LYS A 180 13.20 -11.33 13.58
C LYS A 180 14.16 -12.39 14.14
N ASP A 181 13.82 -13.67 14.00
CA ASP A 181 14.64 -14.78 14.50
C ASP A 181 15.77 -15.18 13.54
N HIS A 182 15.64 -14.82 12.25
CA HIS A 182 16.60 -15.15 11.19
C HIS A 182 17.69 -14.08 11.01
N VAL A 183 17.36 -12.80 11.27
CA VAL A 183 18.23 -11.65 11.01
C VAL A 183 18.40 -10.81 12.28
N LYS A 184 19.43 -11.12 13.06
CA LYS A 184 19.72 -10.44 14.35
C LYS A 184 19.94 -8.92 14.23
N SER A 185 20.41 -8.44 13.07
CA SER A 185 20.65 -7.03 12.81
C SER A 185 19.40 -6.24 12.40
N LEU A 186 18.25 -6.89 12.22
CA LEU A 186 17.03 -6.29 11.68
C LEU A 186 16.52 -5.13 12.51
N ASP A 187 16.30 -5.33 13.81
CA ASP A 187 15.80 -4.28 14.70
C ASP A 187 16.76 -3.09 14.78
N GLY A 188 18.08 -3.34 14.78
CA GLY A 188 19.11 -2.30 14.74
C GLY A 188 19.11 -1.52 13.43
N SER A 189 18.89 -2.20 12.30
CA SER A 189 18.78 -1.56 10.98
C SER A 189 17.54 -0.68 10.87
N ILE A 190 16.40 -1.18 11.33
CA ILE A 190 15.12 -0.45 11.40
C ILE A 190 15.30 0.81 12.24
N ALA A 191 15.97 0.71 13.40
CA ALA A 191 16.22 1.84 14.28
C ALA A 191 17.03 2.94 13.59
N LYS A 192 18.15 2.59 12.94
CA LYS A 192 19.03 3.53 12.21
C LYS A 192 18.29 4.24 11.07
N ALA A 193 17.57 3.49 10.24
CA ALA A 193 16.80 4.05 9.14
C ALA A 193 15.72 5.01 9.66
N SER A 194 15.02 4.61 10.71
CA SER A 194 14.00 5.46 11.34
C SER A 194 14.62 6.72 11.94
N ASP A 195 15.80 6.64 12.59
CA ASP A 195 16.50 7.81 13.14
C ASP A 195 16.99 8.79 12.07
N TYR A 196 17.46 8.28 10.93
CA TYR A 196 17.78 9.13 9.78
C TYR A 196 16.55 9.88 9.29
N LEU A 197 15.44 9.16 9.07
CA LEU A 197 14.18 9.74 8.59
C LEU A 197 13.61 10.76 9.58
N SER A 198 13.59 10.47 10.88
CA SER A 198 13.11 11.40 11.91
C SER A 198 13.89 12.71 11.92
N ARG A 199 15.22 12.66 11.77
CA ARG A 199 16.09 13.86 11.70
C ARG A 199 15.81 14.72 10.47
N ARG A 200 15.40 14.11 9.35
CA ARG A 200 15.12 14.81 8.08
C ARG A 200 13.65 15.24 7.95
N TYR A 201 12.74 14.62 8.68
CA TYR A 201 11.29 14.71 8.49
C TYR A 201 10.75 16.13 8.39
N LEU A 202 11.08 17.02 9.34
CA LEU A 202 10.57 18.40 9.36
C LEU A 202 11.16 19.29 8.25
N SER A 203 12.27 18.88 7.63
CA SER A 203 12.89 19.60 6.51
C SER A 203 12.31 19.24 5.14
N LEU A 204 11.45 18.21 5.08
CA LEU A 204 10.92 17.69 3.83
C LEU A 204 9.98 18.70 3.14
N ALA A 205 10.20 18.90 1.86
CA ALA A 205 9.47 19.88 1.07
C ALA A 205 8.20 19.29 0.44
N ARG A 206 8.32 18.11 -0.18
CA ARG A 206 7.31 17.56 -1.09
C ARG A 206 6.23 16.78 -0.34
N PRO A 207 4.93 16.99 -0.65
CA PRO A 207 3.83 16.25 -0.01
C PRO A 207 3.99 14.72 -0.08
N TYR A 208 4.48 14.22 -1.22
CA TYR A 208 4.73 12.78 -1.42
C TYR A 208 5.78 12.24 -0.43
N THR A 209 6.98 12.84 -0.38
CA THR A 209 8.05 12.39 0.53
C THR A 209 7.58 12.44 1.99
N VAL A 210 6.84 13.48 2.35
CA VAL A 210 6.29 13.63 3.70
C VAL A 210 5.32 12.49 4.02
N ALA A 211 4.39 12.17 3.13
CA ALA A 211 3.43 11.10 3.37
C ALA A 211 4.11 9.73 3.48
N LEU A 212 5.00 9.40 2.55
CA LEU A 212 5.78 8.16 2.56
C LEU A 212 6.61 8.03 3.86
N THR A 213 7.34 9.07 4.22
CA THR A 213 8.16 9.08 5.43
C THR A 213 7.31 9.00 6.69
N SER A 214 6.15 9.67 6.71
CA SER A 214 5.20 9.59 7.84
C SER A 214 4.76 8.16 8.07
N TYR A 215 4.38 7.44 7.01
CA TYR A 215 3.98 6.05 7.15
C TYR A 215 5.12 5.16 7.67
N ALA A 216 6.33 5.32 7.11
CA ALA A 216 7.50 4.57 7.56
C ALA A 216 7.83 4.83 9.05
N LEU A 217 7.75 6.09 9.49
CA LEU A 217 7.95 6.46 10.90
C LEU A 217 6.82 5.98 11.81
N ALA A 218 5.56 5.99 11.33
CA ALA A 218 4.40 5.49 12.07
C ALA A 218 4.52 3.99 12.34
N LEU A 219 4.95 3.19 11.36
CA LEU A 219 5.22 1.75 11.54
C LEU A 219 6.32 1.49 12.58
N SER A 220 7.30 2.38 12.67
CA SER A 220 8.38 2.31 13.66
C SER A 220 8.03 2.93 15.02
N GLY A 221 6.83 3.50 15.18
CA GLY A 221 6.44 4.22 16.41
C GLY A 221 7.27 5.49 16.66
N LYS A 222 7.89 6.07 15.63
CA LYS A 222 8.73 7.29 15.70
C LYS A 222 8.07 8.52 15.06
N LEU A 223 6.78 8.44 14.73
CA LEU A 223 6.03 9.60 14.26
C LEU A 223 5.30 10.25 15.45
N ASP A 224 5.88 11.32 15.99
CA ASP A 224 5.39 11.96 17.23
C ASP A 224 4.01 12.64 17.05
N SER A 225 3.74 13.22 15.88
CA SER A 225 2.51 13.93 15.61
C SER A 225 2.17 13.99 14.12
N GLU A 226 0.88 13.87 13.82
CA GLU A 226 0.29 14.01 12.49
C GLU A 226 0.29 15.45 11.96
N LYS A 227 0.60 16.45 12.80
CA LYS A 227 0.50 17.87 12.43
C LYS A 227 1.32 18.25 11.20
N PHE A 228 2.56 17.76 11.09
CA PHE A 228 3.41 18.09 9.94
C PHE A 228 2.91 17.41 8.66
N LEU A 229 2.47 16.15 8.77
CA LEU A 229 1.78 15.44 7.70
C LEU A 229 0.56 16.25 7.24
N MET A 230 -0.35 16.60 8.14
CA MET A 230 -1.58 17.35 7.85
C MET A 230 -1.31 18.75 7.29
N LYS A 231 -0.26 19.43 7.74
CA LYS A 231 0.16 20.74 7.19
C LYS A 231 0.50 20.68 5.71
N LYS A 232 0.97 19.53 5.22
CA LYS A 232 1.31 19.29 3.81
C LYS A 232 0.13 18.78 2.98
N SER A 233 -1.01 18.54 3.60
CA SER A 233 -2.24 18.19 2.90
C SER A 233 -2.84 19.42 2.21
N LYS A 234 -3.47 19.20 1.07
CA LYS A 234 -4.38 20.16 0.44
C LYS A 234 -5.79 19.88 0.93
N GLU A 235 -6.46 20.91 1.44
CA GLU A 235 -7.86 20.84 1.92
C GLU A 235 -8.10 19.79 3.03
N GLY A 236 -7.03 19.33 3.71
CA GLY A 236 -7.15 18.30 4.75
C GLY A 236 -7.42 16.88 4.23
N ASN A 237 -7.42 16.64 2.91
CA ASN A 237 -7.86 15.37 2.35
C ASN A 237 -6.92 14.70 1.33
N ARG A 238 -5.88 15.39 0.84
CA ARG A 238 -4.98 14.84 -0.19
C ARG A 238 -3.57 15.42 -0.17
N TRP A 239 -2.56 14.63 -0.53
CA TRP A 239 -1.16 15.06 -0.63
C TRP A 239 -0.76 15.07 -2.09
N VAL A 240 -0.83 16.26 -2.71
CA VAL A 240 -0.82 16.39 -4.17
C VAL A 240 0.23 17.37 -4.69
N GLU A 241 0.81 17.01 -5.83
CA GLU A 241 1.71 17.81 -6.64
C GLU A 241 1.12 18.02 -8.05
N ARG A 242 1.56 19.07 -8.76
CA ARG A 242 1.06 19.37 -10.10
C ARG A 242 1.47 18.26 -11.07
N ASN A 243 0.58 17.93 -12.02
CA ASN A 243 0.81 16.97 -13.11
C ASN A 243 1.30 15.58 -12.69
N SER A 244 0.98 15.15 -11.45
CA SER A 244 1.52 13.92 -10.86
C SER A 244 0.40 12.99 -10.36
N HIS A 245 -0.62 12.75 -11.18
CA HIS A 245 -1.88 12.10 -10.73
C HIS A 245 -1.68 10.75 -10.02
N THR A 246 -0.88 9.84 -10.59
CA THR A 246 -0.60 8.53 -9.96
C THR A 246 0.20 8.65 -8.67
N TYR A 247 1.19 9.54 -8.62
CA TYR A 247 1.99 9.79 -7.40
C TYR A 247 1.18 10.47 -6.30
N ASN A 248 0.18 11.27 -6.69
CA ASN A 248 -0.76 11.90 -5.75
C ASN A 248 -1.66 10.86 -5.10
N ILE A 249 -2.10 9.85 -5.85
CA ILE A 249 -2.86 8.71 -5.31
C ILE A 249 -1.99 7.93 -4.34
N GLU A 250 -0.78 7.60 -4.74
CA GLU A 250 0.19 6.88 -3.92
C GLU A 250 0.52 7.64 -2.62
N GLY A 251 0.91 8.91 -2.72
CA GLY A 251 1.23 9.75 -1.56
C GLY A 251 0.03 9.93 -0.63
N THR A 252 -1.17 10.14 -1.17
CA THR A 252 -2.38 10.22 -0.33
C THR A 252 -2.71 8.90 0.34
N SER A 253 -2.42 7.77 -0.31
CA SER A 253 -2.58 6.44 0.27
C SER A 253 -1.59 6.18 1.41
N TYR A 254 -0.33 6.58 1.26
CA TYR A 254 0.65 6.57 2.36
C TYR A 254 0.20 7.43 3.54
N ALA A 255 -0.35 8.62 3.28
CA ALA A 255 -0.86 9.49 4.34
C ALA A 255 -2.04 8.84 5.09
N LEU A 256 -2.97 8.19 4.38
CA LEU A 256 -4.06 7.44 5.01
C LEU A 256 -3.52 6.31 5.90
N LEU A 257 -2.57 5.53 5.40
CA LEU A 257 -1.94 4.45 6.17
C LEU A 257 -1.20 4.96 7.41
N ALA A 258 -0.50 6.10 7.30
CA ALA A 258 0.14 6.74 8.45
C ALA A 258 -0.88 7.15 9.51
N LEU A 259 -1.99 7.79 9.11
CA LEU A 259 -3.06 8.20 10.03
C LEU A 259 -3.73 7.01 10.71
N LEU A 260 -3.99 5.93 9.95
CA LEU A 260 -4.52 4.68 10.49
C LEU A 260 -3.57 4.05 11.51
N GLN A 261 -2.28 4.01 11.20
CA GLN A 261 -1.25 3.47 12.09
C GLN A 261 -1.09 4.30 13.37
N MET A 262 -1.37 5.60 13.31
CA MET A 262 -1.41 6.51 14.47
C MET A 262 -2.76 6.53 15.19
N GLU A 263 -3.72 5.70 14.78
CA GLU A 263 -5.08 5.64 15.33
C GLU A 263 -5.87 6.97 15.23
N LYS A 264 -5.54 7.82 14.25
CA LYS A 264 -6.17 9.13 14.00
C LYS A 264 -7.41 9.02 13.10
N MET A 265 -8.36 8.18 13.51
CA MET A 265 -9.53 7.81 12.71
C MET A 265 -10.37 9.02 12.28
N GLU A 266 -10.47 10.04 13.12
CA GLU A 266 -11.19 11.29 12.87
C GLU A 266 -10.69 12.07 11.64
N LEU A 267 -9.42 11.88 11.24
CA LEU A 267 -8.81 12.57 10.11
C LEU A 267 -8.89 11.78 8.79
N THR A 268 -9.30 10.51 8.85
CA THR A 268 -9.22 9.59 7.69
C THR A 268 -10.41 9.71 6.73
N GLY A 269 -11.60 10.10 7.21
CA GLY A 269 -12.83 10.04 6.42
C GLY A 269 -12.78 10.84 5.11
N ALA A 270 -12.27 12.08 5.16
CA ALA A 270 -12.14 12.93 3.97
C ALA A 270 -11.09 12.40 2.97
N VAL A 271 -10.02 11.79 3.49
CA VAL A 271 -8.95 11.18 2.70
C VAL A 271 -9.47 9.97 1.93
N VAL A 272 -10.21 9.09 2.61
CA VAL A 272 -10.84 7.90 2.04
C VAL A 272 -11.86 8.30 0.98
N GLN A 273 -12.69 9.31 1.25
CA GLN A 273 -13.64 9.83 0.28
C GLN A 273 -12.93 10.30 -1.00
N TRP A 274 -11.83 11.04 -0.87
CA TRP A 274 -11.06 11.51 -2.02
C TRP A 274 -10.46 10.34 -2.81
N LEU A 275 -9.82 9.36 -2.14
CA LEU A 275 -9.25 8.18 -2.79
C LEU A 275 -10.31 7.35 -3.51
N SER A 276 -11.47 7.13 -2.89
CA SER A 276 -12.59 6.39 -3.49
C SER A 276 -13.15 7.06 -4.74
N GLN A 277 -13.06 8.39 -4.83
CA GLN A 277 -13.52 9.16 -5.99
C GLN A 277 -12.52 9.17 -7.15
N GLN A 278 -11.26 8.74 -6.94
CA GLN A 278 -10.28 8.73 -8.02
C GLN A 278 -10.62 7.69 -9.10
N ASN A 279 -11.50 6.71 -8.79
CA ASN A 279 -11.86 5.63 -9.71
C ASN A 279 -10.60 4.98 -10.33
N TYR A 280 -9.54 4.89 -9.54
CA TYR A 280 -8.27 4.36 -9.97
C TYR A 280 -8.32 2.86 -9.83
N PHE A 281 -8.53 2.16 -10.94
CA PHE A 281 -8.71 0.72 -10.93
C PHE A 281 -7.45 -0.07 -11.22
N GLY A 282 -6.30 0.55 -11.53
CA GLY A 282 -5.09 -0.18 -11.93
C GLY A 282 -5.27 -0.98 -13.23
N GLY A 283 -4.19 -1.42 -13.85
CA GLY A 283 -4.22 -2.20 -15.10
C GLY A 283 -3.77 -1.42 -16.34
N GLY A 284 -2.89 -2.06 -17.12
CA GLY A 284 -2.45 -1.66 -18.46
C GLY A 284 -1.50 -0.45 -18.56
N TYR A 285 -1.82 0.69 -17.92
CA TYR A 285 -1.14 1.98 -18.17
C TYR A 285 -0.93 2.87 -16.91
N GLY A 286 -1.06 2.32 -15.70
CA GLY A 286 -0.91 3.03 -14.42
C GLY A 286 0.36 2.66 -13.61
N SER A 287 0.68 3.42 -12.55
CA SER A 287 1.77 3.07 -11.62
C SER A 287 1.43 1.83 -10.78
N THR A 288 2.37 0.89 -10.71
CA THR A 288 2.22 -0.34 -9.92
C THR A 288 2.09 0.01 -8.43
N GLN A 289 2.90 0.94 -7.92
CA GLN A 289 2.81 1.40 -6.52
C GLN A 289 1.50 2.11 -6.22
N ALA A 290 1.04 3.01 -7.09
CA ALA A 290 -0.22 3.71 -6.88
C ALA A 290 -1.38 2.73 -6.71
N THR A 291 -1.40 1.67 -7.52
CA THR A 291 -2.39 0.58 -7.46
C THR A 291 -2.34 -0.12 -6.11
N ILE A 292 -1.15 -0.57 -5.70
CA ILE A 292 -0.97 -1.32 -4.45
C ILE A 292 -1.36 -0.47 -3.25
N MET A 293 -0.85 0.76 -3.21
CA MET A 293 -1.01 1.63 -2.06
C MET A 293 -2.48 2.03 -1.87
N VAL A 294 -3.22 2.35 -2.94
CA VAL A 294 -4.64 2.71 -2.79
C VAL A 294 -5.48 1.54 -2.27
N PHE A 295 -5.27 0.34 -2.80
CA PHE A 295 -6.00 -0.84 -2.33
C PHE A 295 -5.60 -1.21 -0.91
N GLN A 296 -4.29 -1.20 -0.58
CA GLN A 296 -3.81 -1.47 0.77
C GLN A 296 -4.38 -0.47 1.78
N ALA A 297 -4.37 0.83 1.46
CA ALA A 297 -4.84 1.88 2.36
C ALA A 297 -6.35 1.81 2.62
N LEU A 298 -7.14 1.62 1.57
CA LEU A 298 -8.59 1.50 1.69
C LEU A 298 -9.02 0.17 2.34
N ALA A 299 -8.30 -0.93 2.07
CA ALA A 299 -8.48 -2.21 2.75
C ALA A 299 -8.25 -2.08 4.25
N GLN A 300 -7.11 -1.48 4.64
CA GLN A 300 -6.78 -1.28 6.04
C GLN A 300 -7.79 -0.35 6.72
N TYR A 301 -8.26 0.70 6.03
CA TYR A 301 -9.35 1.53 6.55
C TYR A 301 -10.61 0.71 6.84
N GLN A 302 -11.02 -0.17 5.92
CA GLN A 302 -12.22 -1.00 6.10
C GLN A 302 -12.08 -2.02 7.23
N VAL A 303 -10.87 -2.54 7.47
CA VAL A 303 -10.59 -3.49 8.57
C VAL A 303 -10.47 -2.77 9.92
N SER A 304 -9.81 -1.61 9.95
CA SER A 304 -9.58 -0.83 11.18
C SER A 304 -10.80 -0.05 11.64
N MET A 305 -11.68 0.34 10.72
CA MET A 305 -12.98 0.89 11.09
C MET A 305 -13.82 -0.24 11.69
N PRO A 306 -14.31 -0.09 12.93
CA PRO A 306 -15.31 -1.02 13.44
C PRO A 306 -16.43 -1.13 12.41
N ARG A 307 -16.92 -2.35 12.13
CA ARG A 307 -18.27 -2.55 11.56
C ARG A 307 -19.26 -1.99 12.59
N GLN A 308 -19.34 -0.68 12.71
CA GLN A 308 -19.99 -0.06 13.85
C GLN A 308 -21.47 0.04 13.56
N GLN A 309 -22.16 -0.90 14.21
CA GLN A 309 -23.59 -0.96 14.54
C GLN A 309 -24.53 -1.00 13.34
N LYS A 310 -25.64 -1.72 13.50
CA LYS A 310 -26.77 -1.68 12.57
C LYS A 310 -26.97 -0.24 12.11
N LEU A 311 -26.70 0.05 10.83
CA LEU A 311 -27.21 1.26 10.21
C LEU A 311 -28.71 1.27 10.54
N ASN A 312 -29.18 2.33 11.16
CA ASN A 312 -30.58 2.49 11.51
C ASN A 312 -30.85 3.99 11.54
N LEU A 313 -30.93 4.55 10.34
CA LEU A 313 -31.11 5.98 10.14
C LEU A 313 -32.50 6.24 9.59
N ASP A 314 -33.30 6.99 10.35
CA ASP A 314 -34.56 7.54 9.86
C ASP A 314 -34.29 8.97 9.35
N VAL A 315 -34.24 9.13 8.02
CA VAL A 315 -33.97 10.40 7.34
C VAL A 315 -35.26 10.97 6.77
N SER A 316 -35.61 12.20 7.16
CA SER A 316 -36.79 12.91 6.63
C SER A 316 -36.37 14.08 5.75
N VAL A 317 -36.76 14.07 4.47
CA VAL A 317 -36.51 15.16 3.53
C VAL A 317 -37.80 15.93 3.27
N LEU A 318 -37.91 17.15 3.79
CA LEU A 318 -39.01 18.06 3.51
C LEU A 318 -38.62 19.00 2.37
N LEU A 319 -39.36 18.94 1.26
CA LEU A 319 -39.19 19.85 0.12
C LEU A 319 -40.15 21.03 0.28
N PRO A 320 -39.76 22.29 -0.03
CA PRO A 320 -40.59 23.48 0.18
C PRO A 320 -41.97 23.46 -0.50
N ARG A 321 -42.14 22.63 -1.54
CA ARG A 321 -43.37 22.47 -2.30
C ARG A 321 -44.18 21.21 -1.93
N ARG A 322 -43.81 20.48 -0.88
CA ARG A 322 -44.54 19.29 -0.40
C ARG A 322 -45.09 19.54 0.99
N ALA A 323 -46.35 19.13 1.19
CA ALA A 323 -47.00 19.18 2.50
C ALA A 323 -46.39 18.20 3.52
N ASN A 324 -45.89 17.06 3.05
CA ASN A 324 -45.33 15.99 3.90
C ASN A 324 -43.86 15.73 3.56
N ALA A 325 -43.08 15.41 4.60
CA ALA A 325 -41.70 14.97 4.44
C ALA A 325 -41.63 13.58 3.78
N ILE A 326 -40.55 13.33 3.03
CA ILE A 326 -40.23 12.01 2.50
C ILE A 326 -39.30 11.34 3.51
N THR A 327 -39.79 10.29 4.17
CA THR A 327 -39.03 9.49 5.12
C THR A 327 -38.32 8.32 4.42
N TYR A 328 -37.05 8.13 4.76
CA TYR A 328 -36.24 6.99 4.36
C TYR A 328 -35.68 6.35 5.61
N ARG A 329 -35.79 5.03 5.69
CA ARG A 329 -35.13 4.24 6.72
C ARG A 329 -33.96 3.51 6.08
N ILE A 330 -32.75 3.83 6.50
CA ILE A 330 -31.53 3.22 5.97
C ILE A 330 -31.03 2.23 7.01
N GLU A 331 -31.14 0.95 6.65
CA GLU A 331 -30.60 -0.13 7.44
C GLU A 331 -29.39 -0.75 6.72
N ASN A 332 -28.72 -1.73 7.33
CA ASN A 332 -27.54 -2.36 6.72
C ASN A 332 -27.81 -3.03 5.35
N ASN A 333 -29.07 -3.22 5.00
CA ASN A 333 -29.50 -4.15 3.95
C ASN A 333 -30.07 -3.42 2.72
N ASN A 334 -30.15 -2.09 2.75
CA ASN A 334 -30.97 -1.28 1.85
C ASN A 334 -30.36 0.09 1.51
#